data_AF-A0A2E6BEH2-F1
#
_entry.id   AF-A0A2E6BEH2-F1
#
_cell.length_a   1.000
_cell.length_b   1.000
_cell.length_c   1.000
_cell.angle_alpha   90.00
_cell.angle_beta   90.00
_cell.angle_gamma   90.00
#
_symmetry.space_group_name_H-M   'P 1'
#
loop_
_entity.id
_entity.type
_entity.pdbx_description
1 polymer ?
#
loop_
_entity_poly.entity_id
_entity_poly.type
_entity_poly.pdbx_seq_one_letter_code
_entity_poly.pdbx_strand_id
1 'polypeptide(L)'
;MTFESLSRSLVLLTLTLLVGCSSLQPPAETNLISPLAVIAANIELEHRQSTLPGQHVERAAVDAGTGLVWPDPGHAQRWAIRHSPVVQEMVARLHQSQAEAWNESMLENPGFELGLLEPEGGSGRWQLEAGVELGLADWLTRSARVDRADATHLVNQLDVLDELTDYLHQVRDAWLNAVAARQQRQVHEGLYQTAATLLEFAQQVQAAGNMNELDFLVYETEHARQHRALHMANLSEDIAISELQALLGLLPDQQPELPDSLPEVPNLDSMASLSTDQAMNLAAQHQPRLRLLNGSLNQQFARERLIRRQYGLLDGAIQLGAERESSGERRLALGASFELPLFDRGQAHLAEVEAARSALLAQIEQTRNTTRHSITQALMSQQAAIELAQQVSREDLPRHQRMLELALQEYNFMLRDTFSLLILREQIFDAQLEYIEHTLAYWHAQSLLLSVMGTEAVVVTQTGDTL
;
A
#
# COMPACT_ATOMS: atom_id res chain seq x y z
N MET A 1 -14.07 54.72 36.70
CA MET A 1 -12.93 53.84 36.34
C MET A 1 -12.16 54.55 35.26
N THR A 2 -10.92 54.93 35.54
CA THR A 2 -10.12 55.82 34.69
C THR A 2 -9.62 55.09 33.44
N PHE A 3 -9.60 55.77 32.30
CA PHE A 3 -9.23 55.24 30.98
C PHE A 3 -7.86 54.53 30.94
N GLU A 4 -6.93 54.89 31.81
CA GLU A 4 -5.64 54.20 31.98
C GLU A 4 -5.77 52.77 32.54
N SER A 5 -6.82 52.47 33.30
CA SER A 5 -7.03 51.11 33.81
C SER A 5 -7.49 50.16 32.69
N LEU A 6 -8.30 50.66 31.75
CA LEU A 6 -8.79 49.91 30.59
C LEU A 6 -7.66 49.58 29.61
N SER A 7 -6.79 50.54 29.29
CA SER A 7 -5.64 50.30 28.40
C SER A 7 -4.62 49.33 29.02
N ARG A 8 -4.35 49.44 30.33
CA ARG A 8 -3.47 48.48 31.04
C ARG A 8 -4.08 47.08 31.14
N SER A 9 -5.39 46.96 31.40
CA SER A 9 -6.06 45.65 31.43
C SER A 9 -6.12 45.00 30.05
N LEU A 10 -6.26 45.78 28.97
CA LEU A 10 -6.29 45.24 27.61
C LEU A 10 -4.89 44.82 27.14
N VAL A 11 -3.84 45.58 27.49
CA VAL A 11 -2.44 45.22 27.22
C VAL A 11 -2.03 43.99 28.02
N LEU A 12 -2.50 43.84 29.26
CA LEU A 12 -2.31 42.59 30.01
C LEU A 12 -3.05 41.43 29.34
N LEU A 13 -4.28 41.64 28.84
CA LEU A 13 -5.06 40.61 28.16
C LEU A 13 -4.35 40.13 26.88
N THR A 14 -3.83 41.04 26.05
CA THR A 14 -3.07 40.71 24.85
C THR A 14 -1.75 40.01 25.18
N LEU A 15 -1.04 40.44 26.24
CA LEU A 15 0.17 39.74 26.69
C LEU A 15 -0.15 38.33 27.23
N THR A 16 -1.26 38.13 27.94
CA THR A 16 -1.68 36.81 28.41
C THR A 16 -2.20 35.92 27.28
N LEU A 17 -2.82 36.48 26.23
CA LEU A 17 -3.19 35.75 25.01
C LEU A 17 -1.94 35.33 24.22
N LEU A 18 -0.93 36.19 24.13
CA LEU A 18 0.35 35.89 23.48
C LEU A 18 1.15 34.80 24.22
N VAL A 19 1.15 34.80 25.56
CA VAL A 19 1.82 33.75 26.37
C VAL A 19 1.02 32.45 26.40
N GLY A 20 -0.31 32.49 26.28
CA GLY A 20 -1.16 31.31 26.20
C GLY A 20 -1.07 30.55 24.86
N CYS A 21 -0.68 31.22 23.77
CA CYS A 21 -0.56 30.62 22.44
C CYS A 21 0.74 29.82 22.22
N SER A 22 1.74 29.91 23.11
CA SER A 22 3.00 29.17 22.95
C SER A 22 2.93 27.68 23.36
N SER A 23 1.76 27.18 23.79
CA SER A 23 1.59 25.80 24.29
C SER A 23 0.64 24.94 23.46
N LEU A 24 0.28 25.35 22.24
CA LEU A 24 -0.47 24.50 21.31
C LEU A 24 0.49 23.47 20.69
N GLN A 25 0.68 22.36 21.39
CA GLN A 25 1.34 21.19 20.83
C GLN A 25 0.50 20.63 19.68
N PRO A 26 1.14 20.12 18.61
CA PRO A 26 0.43 19.39 17.58
C PRO A 26 -0.38 18.26 18.22
N PRO A 27 -1.61 17.98 17.73
CA PRO A 27 -2.43 16.92 18.26
C PRO A 27 -1.64 15.61 18.14
N ALA A 28 -1.66 14.81 19.20
CA ALA A 28 -1.05 13.49 19.19
C ALA A 28 -1.58 12.67 18.00
N GLU A 29 -0.80 11.68 17.54
CA GLU A 29 -1.09 10.72 16.45
C GLU A 29 -2.37 9.87 16.66
N THR A 30 -3.22 10.22 17.63
CA THR A 30 -4.37 9.49 18.15
C THR A 30 -5.56 9.38 17.18
N ASN A 31 -5.50 9.99 16.00
CA ASN A 31 -6.58 9.99 15.00
C ASN A 31 -6.25 9.21 13.71
N LEU A 32 -5.25 8.33 13.75
CA LEU A 32 -4.98 7.40 12.65
C LEU A 32 -5.95 6.21 12.68
N ILE A 33 -6.38 5.74 11.50
CA ILE A 33 -7.12 4.49 11.36
C ILE A 33 -6.25 3.34 11.90
N SER A 34 -6.81 2.47 12.75
CA SER A 34 -6.13 1.42 13.54
C SER A 34 -4.88 0.75 12.88
N PRO A 35 -4.96 0.15 11.68
CA PRO A 35 -3.79 -0.45 11.03
C PRO A 35 -2.65 0.54 10.79
N LEU A 36 -2.94 1.78 10.37
CA LEU A 36 -1.94 2.82 10.13
C LEU A 36 -1.32 3.34 11.43
N ALA A 37 -2.10 3.38 12.51
CA ALA A 37 -1.61 3.80 13.82
C ALA A 37 -0.50 2.87 14.33
N VAL A 38 -0.70 1.55 14.20
CA VAL A 38 0.30 0.54 14.60
C VAL A 38 1.57 0.67 13.76
N ILE A 39 1.43 0.85 12.44
CA ILE A 39 2.55 0.96 11.52
C ILE A 39 3.37 2.24 11.80
N ALA A 40 2.69 3.39 11.91
CA ALA A 40 3.34 4.66 12.19
C ALA A 40 4.10 4.63 13.52
N ALA A 41 3.49 4.09 14.58
CA ALA A 41 4.13 3.99 15.90
C ALA A 41 5.40 3.13 15.86
N ASN A 42 5.39 2.01 15.14
CA ASN A 42 6.57 1.13 14.99
C ASN A 42 7.71 1.83 14.23
N ILE A 43 7.39 2.48 13.12
CA ILE A 43 8.38 3.21 12.31
C ILE A 43 8.97 4.39 13.10
N GLU A 44 8.15 5.10 13.88
CA GLU A 44 8.61 6.22 14.70
C GLU A 44 9.55 5.75 15.83
N LEU A 45 9.25 4.61 16.47
CA LEU A 45 10.14 3.99 17.45
C LEU A 45 11.51 3.67 16.85
N GLU A 46 11.57 3.14 15.62
CA GLU A 46 12.82 2.88 14.91
C GLU A 46 13.58 4.17 14.54
N HIS A 47 12.86 5.21 14.11
CA HIS A 47 13.45 6.52 13.82
C HIS A 47 14.04 7.17 15.08
N ARG A 48 13.39 7.07 16.24
CA ARG A 48 13.93 7.59 17.50
C ARG A 48 15.20 6.84 17.94
N GLN A 49 15.34 5.58 17.56
CA GLN A 49 16.51 4.74 17.89
C GLN A 49 17.65 4.86 16.87
N SER A 50 17.44 5.51 15.73
CA SER A 50 18.44 5.71 14.67
C SER A 50 18.96 7.15 14.71
N THR A 51 20.27 7.29 14.86
CA THR A 51 20.92 8.58 15.15
C THR A 51 21.30 9.39 13.91
N LEU A 52 21.17 8.83 12.69
CA LEU A 52 21.59 9.47 11.43
C LEU A 52 20.69 9.07 10.23
N PRO A 53 20.37 9.99 9.31
CA PRO A 53 19.70 9.66 8.05
C PRO A 53 20.56 8.72 7.20
N GLY A 54 20.04 7.54 6.84
CA GLY A 54 20.70 6.55 5.99
C GLY A 54 21.17 5.25 6.67
N GLN A 55 21.20 5.18 8.01
CA GLN A 55 21.53 3.94 8.74
C GLN A 55 20.39 2.91 8.76
N HIS A 56 19.19 3.24 8.25
CA HIS A 56 18.05 2.32 8.23
C HIS A 56 18.25 1.14 7.27
N VAL A 57 18.83 1.38 6.10
CA VAL A 57 19.13 0.31 5.11
C VAL A 57 20.26 -0.58 5.63
N GLU A 58 21.26 0.02 6.28
CA GLU A 58 22.39 -0.71 6.89
C GLU A 58 21.96 -1.53 8.12
N ARG A 59 20.99 -1.07 8.91
CA ARG A 59 20.42 -1.85 10.03
C ARG A 59 19.43 -2.91 9.58
N ALA A 60 18.59 -2.62 8.59
CA ALA A 60 17.79 -3.67 7.94
C ALA A 60 18.69 -4.79 7.41
N ALA A 61 19.90 -4.46 6.93
CA ALA A 61 20.92 -5.44 6.57
C ALA A 61 21.51 -6.24 7.75
N VAL A 62 21.70 -5.60 8.91
CA VAL A 62 22.17 -6.27 10.13
C VAL A 62 21.08 -7.17 10.72
N ASP A 63 19.82 -6.72 10.75
CA ASP A 63 18.68 -7.52 11.21
C ASP A 63 18.37 -8.66 10.22
N ALA A 64 18.51 -8.40 8.91
CA ALA A 64 18.42 -9.43 7.85
C ALA A 64 19.46 -10.55 8.03
N GLY A 65 20.66 -10.23 8.53
CA GLY A 65 21.72 -11.20 8.80
C GLY A 65 21.38 -12.26 9.85
N THR A 66 20.26 -12.12 10.58
CA THR A 66 19.84 -13.08 11.63
C THR A 66 18.43 -13.67 11.43
N GLY A 67 17.65 -13.22 10.43
CA GLY A 67 16.20 -13.51 10.40
C GLY A 67 15.52 -13.55 9.03
N LEU A 68 16.24 -13.81 7.93
CA LEU A 68 15.69 -13.90 6.57
C LEU A 68 14.97 -15.23 6.26
N VAL A 69 14.32 -15.86 7.23
CA VAL A 69 13.55 -17.11 7.02
C VAL A 69 12.08 -16.75 6.86
N TRP A 70 11.50 -16.98 5.67
CA TRP A 70 10.12 -16.59 5.36
C TRP A 70 9.28 -17.79 4.95
N PRO A 71 8.73 -18.53 5.93
CA PRO A 71 7.97 -19.75 5.67
C PRO A 71 6.60 -19.49 5.02
N ASP A 72 6.07 -18.26 5.13
CA ASP A 72 4.78 -17.86 4.57
C ASP A 72 4.83 -16.42 4.04
N PRO A 73 3.92 -16.01 3.14
CA PRO A 73 3.92 -14.66 2.58
C PRO A 73 3.66 -13.57 3.64
N GLY A 74 3.04 -13.91 4.77
CA GLY A 74 2.83 -12.98 5.87
C GLY A 74 4.14 -12.52 6.52
N HIS A 75 5.18 -13.35 6.54
CA HIS A 75 6.51 -12.95 6.99
C HIS A 75 7.12 -11.88 6.08
N ALA A 76 7.04 -12.07 4.76
CA ALA A 76 7.51 -11.09 3.78
C ALA A 76 6.72 -9.77 3.89
N GLN A 77 5.39 -9.85 4.07
CA GLN A 77 4.54 -8.67 4.28
C GLN A 77 4.88 -7.91 5.57
N ARG A 78 5.08 -8.60 6.70
CA ARG A 78 5.50 -7.98 7.95
C ARG A 78 6.88 -7.32 7.83
N TRP A 79 7.80 -7.97 7.12
CA TRP A 79 9.10 -7.38 6.80
C TRP A 79 8.95 -6.09 5.99
N ALA A 80 8.12 -6.13 4.94
CA ALA A 80 7.84 -5.00 4.08
C ALA A 80 7.29 -3.79 4.87
N ILE A 81 6.31 -4.03 5.75
CA ILE A 81 5.71 -2.99 6.60
C ILE A 81 6.75 -2.29 7.48
N ARG A 82 7.74 -3.03 7.98
CA ARG A 82 8.73 -2.49 8.90
C ARG A 82 9.89 -1.79 8.18
N HIS A 83 10.41 -2.42 7.14
CA HIS A 83 11.70 -2.02 6.58
C HIS A 83 11.63 -1.39 5.19
N SER A 84 10.51 -1.54 4.47
CA SER A 84 10.44 -1.06 3.09
C SER A 84 10.47 0.48 3.01
N PRO A 85 11.31 1.06 2.14
CA PRO A 85 11.29 2.50 1.86
C PRO A 85 9.93 3.00 1.37
N VAL A 86 9.16 2.14 0.69
CA VAL A 86 7.81 2.47 0.20
C VAL A 86 6.89 2.78 1.37
N VAL A 87 6.92 1.96 2.43
CA VAL A 87 6.07 2.15 3.60
C VAL A 87 6.53 3.34 4.44
N GLN A 88 7.85 3.61 4.49
CA GLN A 88 8.38 4.81 5.14
C GLN A 88 7.89 6.09 4.44
N GLU A 89 7.85 6.11 3.11
CA GLU A 89 7.31 7.22 2.34
C GLU A 89 5.81 7.41 2.59
N MET A 90 5.04 6.31 2.63
CA MET A 90 3.61 6.33 2.98
C MET A 90 3.36 6.98 4.34
N VAL A 91 4.14 6.60 5.37
CA VAL A 91 4.03 7.19 6.71
C VAL A 91 4.46 8.66 6.73
N ALA A 92 5.51 9.04 5.99
CA ALA A 92 5.90 10.44 5.87
C ALA A 92 4.79 11.31 5.25
N ARG A 93 4.08 10.80 4.23
CA ARG A 93 2.90 11.47 3.66
C ARG A 93 1.75 11.60 4.65
N LEU A 94 1.53 10.61 5.52
CA LEU A 94 0.53 10.72 6.59
C LEU A 94 0.88 11.86 7.56
N HIS A 95 2.15 11.99 7.95
CA HIS A 95 2.61 13.08 8.82
C HIS A 95 2.48 14.44 8.14
N GLN A 96 2.79 14.53 6.85
CA GLN A 96 2.56 15.75 6.06
C GLN A 96 1.08 16.13 6.04
N SER A 97 0.19 15.18 5.72
CA SER A 97 -1.27 15.37 5.72
C SER A 97 -1.79 15.83 7.08
N GLN A 98 -1.24 15.28 8.17
CA GLN A 98 -1.59 15.71 9.53
C GLN A 98 -1.14 17.15 9.82
N ALA A 99 0.07 17.53 9.39
CA ALA A 99 0.59 18.89 9.54
C ALA A 99 -0.25 19.90 8.73
N GLU A 100 -0.67 19.54 7.52
CA GLU A 100 -1.57 20.34 6.68
C GLU A 100 -2.94 20.53 7.35
N ALA A 101 -3.55 19.45 7.83
CA ALA A 101 -4.83 19.52 8.55
C ALA A 101 -4.73 20.37 9.82
N TRP A 102 -3.61 20.26 10.55
CA TRP A 102 -3.33 21.11 11.71
C TRP A 102 -3.22 22.58 11.33
N ASN A 103 -2.46 22.89 10.27
CA ASN A 103 -2.32 24.26 9.76
C ASN A 103 -3.67 24.87 9.36
N GLU A 104 -4.54 24.09 8.70
CA GLU A 104 -5.90 24.52 8.32
C GLU A 104 -6.83 24.74 9.54
N SER A 105 -6.56 24.08 10.67
CA SER A 105 -7.35 24.20 11.90
C SER A 105 -6.98 25.44 12.74
N MET A 106 -5.81 26.03 12.46
CA MET A 106 -5.32 27.21 13.16
C MET A 106 -6.12 28.46 12.79
N LEU A 107 -6.21 29.36 13.74
CA LEU A 107 -6.63 30.73 13.47
C LEU A 107 -5.47 31.47 12.80
N GLU A 108 -5.80 32.36 11.88
CA GLU A 108 -4.83 33.30 11.33
C GLU A 108 -4.17 34.11 12.45
N ASN A 109 -2.86 34.31 12.31
CA ASN A 109 -2.13 35.14 13.25
C ASN A 109 -2.58 36.60 13.12
N PRO A 110 -2.64 37.36 14.24
CA PRO A 110 -2.90 38.78 14.17
C PRO A 110 -1.87 39.48 13.28
N GLY A 111 -2.34 40.31 12.35
CA GLY A 111 -1.49 41.18 11.56
C GLY A 111 -1.01 42.35 12.41
N PHE A 112 0.28 42.68 12.35
CA PHE A 112 0.82 43.88 12.97
C PHE A 112 1.34 44.79 11.87
N GLU A 113 0.81 45.99 11.79
CA GLU A 113 1.26 47.01 10.84
C GLU A 113 2.02 48.10 11.59
N LEU A 114 3.17 48.52 11.07
CA LEU A 114 3.93 49.64 11.61
C LEU A 114 4.34 50.57 10.48
N GLY A 115 3.72 51.74 10.44
CA GLY A 115 3.95 52.77 9.43
C GLY A 115 4.76 53.94 9.99
N LEU A 116 5.69 54.45 9.19
CA LEU A 116 6.35 55.74 9.40
C LEU A 116 5.98 56.65 8.24
N LEU A 117 5.11 57.62 8.49
CA LEU A 117 4.66 58.56 7.48
C LEU A 117 5.33 59.92 7.68
N GLU A 118 5.83 60.50 6.59
CA GLU A 118 6.23 61.90 6.52
C GLU A 118 5.09 62.69 5.84
N PRO A 119 4.41 63.62 6.54
CA PRO A 119 3.30 64.37 5.99
C PRO A 119 3.70 65.21 4.77
N GLU A 120 2.82 65.26 3.76
CA GLU A 120 3.01 66.11 2.57
C GLU A 120 3.12 67.59 2.99
N GLY A 121 4.30 68.18 2.74
CA GLY A 121 4.65 69.54 3.16
C GLY A 121 6.07 69.70 3.72
N GLY A 122 6.83 68.62 3.88
CA GLY A 122 8.27 68.67 4.23
C GLY A 122 8.56 69.27 5.61
N SER A 123 7.63 69.13 6.56
CA SER A 123 7.73 69.73 7.89
C SER A 123 8.76 69.06 8.82
N GLY A 124 9.40 67.97 8.39
CA GLY A 124 10.38 67.20 9.18
C GLY A 124 9.79 66.45 10.38
N ARG A 125 8.46 66.26 10.41
CA ARG A 125 7.75 65.57 11.50
C ARG A 125 7.35 64.17 11.07
N TRP A 126 7.96 63.17 11.70
CA TRP A 126 7.59 61.77 11.51
C TRP A 126 6.33 61.44 12.32
N GLN A 127 5.41 60.70 11.70
CA GLN A 127 4.23 60.12 12.32
C GLN A 127 4.41 58.62 12.41
N LEU A 128 4.24 58.08 13.62
CA LEU A 128 4.32 56.65 13.87
C LEU A 128 2.88 56.10 13.96
N GLU A 129 2.57 55.16 13.09
CA GLU A 129 1.32 54.41 13.08
C GLU A 129 1.62 52.96 13.45
N ALA A 130 0.84 52.41 14.38
CA ALA A 130 0.90 51.00 14.73
C ALA A 130 -0.52 50.43 14.75
N GLY A 131 -0.76 49.36 14.00
CA GLY A 131 -2.04 48.70 13.87
C GLY A 131 -1.97 47.23 14.25
N VAL A 132 -3.06 46.71 14.78
CA VAL A 132 -3.31 45.27 14.91
C VAL A 132 -4.58 44.93 14.15
N GLU A 133 -4.52 43.93 13.27
CA GLU A 133 -5.64 43.42 12.49
C GLU A 133 -6.00 42.01 12.93
N LEU A 134 -7.31 41.76 13.09
CA LEU A 134 -7.88 40.46 13.44
C LEU A 134 -8.94 40.08 12.41
N GLY A 135 -8.74 38.96 11.71
CA GLY A 135 -9.70 38.39 10.77
C GLY A 135 -10.91 37.77 11.50
N LEU A 136 -12.09 38.36 11.38
CA LEU A 136 -13.31 37.78 11.97
C LEU A 136 -13.87 36.64 11.14
N ALA A 137 -13.76 36.73 9.81
CA ALA A 137 -14.19 35.68 8.91
C ALA A 137 -13.47 34.36 9.20
N ASP A 138 -12.18 34.44 9.52
CA ASP A 138 -11.34 33.31 9.91
C ASP A 138 -11.91 32.57 11.13
N TRP A 139 -12.30 33.33 12.16
CA TRP A 139 -12.90 32.79 13.38
C TRP A 139 -14.29 32.17 13.14
N LEU A 140 -15.14 32.84 12.36
CA LEU A 140 -16.50 32.37 12.06
C LEU A 140 -16.50 31.12 11.16
N THR A 141 -15.56 31.03 10.22
CA THR A 141 -15.43 29.89 9.30
C THR A 141 -14.62 28.73 9.90
N ARG A 142 -13.89 28.95 11.00
CA ARG A 142 -13.00 27.96 11.63
C ARG A 142 -13.62 26.57 11.75
N SER A 143 -14.84 26.45 12.28
CA SER A 143 -15.46 25.14 12.46
C SER A 143 -15.68 24.39 11.13
N ALA A 144 -16.02 25.10 10.04
CA ALA A 144 -16.13 24.44 8.74
C ALA A 144 -14.77 24.16 8.08
N ARG A 145 -13.74 24.96 8.39
CA ARG A 145 -12.37 24.68 7.96
C ARG A 145 -11.83 23.44 8.66
N VAL A 146 -12.04 23.31 9.98
CA VAL A 146 -11.74 22.10 10.76
C VAL A 146 -12.48 20.88 10.20
N ASP A 147 -13.81 20.97 9.99
CA ASP A 147 -14.58 19.87 9.40
C ASP A 147 -14.03 19.42 8.03
N ARG A 148 -13.57 20.36 7.19
CA ARG A 148 -12.97 20.04 5.89
C ARG A 148 -11.57 19.45 6.04
N ALA A 149 -10.75 20.00 6.94
CA ALA A 149 -9.41 19.52 7.23
C ALA A 149 -9.46 18.07 7.74
N ASP A 150 -10.36 17.77 8.68
CA ASP A 150 -10.57 16.41 9.21
C ASP A 150 -11.04 15.44 8.12
N ALA A 151 -11.98 15.87 7.25
CA ALA A 151 -12.43 15.04 6.14
C ALA A 151 -11.32 14.79 5.10
N THR A 152 -10.48 15.79 4.84
CA THR A 152 -9.33 15.69 3.92
C THR A 152 -8.26 14.76 4.49
N HIS A 153 -7.95 14.91 5.78
CA HIS A 153 -7.02 14.05 6.48
C HIS A 153 -7.49 12.58 6.46
N LEU A 154 -8.78 12.34 6.69
CA LEU A 154 -9.36 10.99 6.60
C LEU A 154 -9.25 10.39 5.19
N VAL A 155 -9.49 11.19 4.14
CA VAL A 155 -9.32 10.73 2.74
C VAL A 155 -7.87 10.34 2.47
N ASN A 156 -6.90 11.17 2.90
CA ASN A 156 -5.48 10.88 2.74
C ASN A 156 -5.06 9.61 3.50
N GLN A 157 -5.61 9.37 4.69
CA GLN A 157 -5.38 8.12 5.42
C GLN A 157 -5.95 6.91 4.66
N LEU A 158 -7.14 7.03 4.08
CA LEU A 158 -7.75 5.95 3.30
C LEU A 158 -7.01 5.68 1.99
N ASP A 159 -6.40 6.70 1.40
CA ASP A 159 -5.57 6.61 0.19
C ASP A 159 -4.28 5.83 0.47
N VAL A 160 -3.59 6.20 1.54
CA VAL A 160 -2.41 5.45 2.01
C VAL A 160 -2.77 4.02 2.39
N LEU A 161 -3.94 3.77 2.97
CA LEU A 161 -4.41 2.41 3.27
C LEU A 161 -4.72 1.58 2.01
N ASP A 162 -5.25 2.21 0.97
CA ASP A 162 -5.49 1.59 -0.35
C ASP A 162 -4.17 1.18 -0.98
N GLU A 163 -3.21 2.11 -1.05
CA GLU A 163 -1.89 1.86 -1.61
C GLU A 163 -1.09 0.82 -0.81
N LEU A 164 -1.18 0.86 0.53
CA LEU A 164 -0.58 -0.16 1.38
C LEU A 164 -1.17 -1.54 1.10
N THR A 165 -2.50 -1.64 0.91
CA THR A 165 -3.16 -2.92 0.62
C THR A 165 -2.70 -3.48 -0.72
N ASP A 166 -2.63 -2.62 -1.75
CA ASP A 166 -2.11 -3.01 -3.07
C ASP A 166 -0.63 -3.41 -3.02
N TYR A 167 0.17 -2.73 -2.21
CA TYR A 167 1.58 -3.07 -2.01
C TYR A 167 1.75 -4.42 -1.29
N LEU A 168 0.96 -4.69 -0.25
CA LEU A 168 1.01 -5.98 0.46
C LEU A 168 0.56 -7.13 -0.44
N HIS A 169 -0.45 -6.91 -1.28
CA HIS A 169 -0.89 -7.88 -2.28
C HIS A 169 0.26 -8.22 -3.26
N GLN A 170 0.96 -7.20 -3.77
CA GLN A 170 2.12 -7.39 -4.65
C GLN A 170 3.25 -8.16 -3.97
N VAL A 171 3.55 -7.87 -2.70
CA VAL A 171 4.57 -8.62 -1.93
C VAL A 171 4.19 -10.09 -1.78
N ARG A 172 2.92 -10.37 -1.49
CA ARG A 172 2.42 -11.76 -1.36
C ARG A 172 2.50 -12.50 -2.68
N ASP A 173 2.11 -11.88 -3.79
CA ASP A 173 2.16 -12.50 -5.12
C ASP A 173 3.60 -12.74 -5.58
N ALA A 174 4.51 -11.79 -5.33
CA ALA A 174 5.93 -11.96 -5.60
C ALA A 174 6.54 -13.12 -4.79
N TRP A 175 6.16 -13.27 -3.51
CA TRP A 175 6.58 -14.40 -2.69
C TRP A 175 6.08 -15.73 -3.26
N LEU A 176 4.80 -15.79 -3.66
CA LEU A 176 4.21 -16.99 -4.27
C LEU A 176 4.93 -17.38 -5.57
N ASN A 177 5.22 -16.40 -6.43
CA ASN A 177 5.96 -16.60 -7.67
C ASN A 177 7.39 -17.10 -7.43
N ALA A 178 8.09 -16.53 -6.45
CA ALA A 178 9.45 -16.95 -6.11
C ALA A 178 9.50 -18.41 -5.62
N VAL A 179 8.57 -18.81 -4.73
CA VAL A 179 8.48 -20.20 -4.25
C VAL A 179 8.08 -21.15 -5.38
N ALA A 180 7.12 -20.77 -6.23
CA ALA A 180 6.72 -21.59 -7.37
C ALA A 180 7.86 -21.78 -8.38
N ALA A 181 8.58 -20.71 -8.73
CA ALA A 181 9.71 -20.76 -9.65
C ALA A 181 10.84 -21.66 -9.11
N ARG A 182 11.14 -21.58 -7.81
CA ARG A 182 12.07 -22.50 -7.14
C ARG A 182 11.61 -23.95 -7.26
N GLN A 183 10.34 -24.23 -6.97
CA GLN A 183 9.79 -25.58 -7.07
C GLN A 183 9.83 -26.12 -8.51
N GLN A 184 9.49 -25.29 -9.50
CA GLN A 184 9.57 -25.63 -10.92
C GLN A 184 11.01 -25.92 -11.36
N ARG A 185 11.99 -25.11 -10.92
CA ARG A 185 13.40 -25.36 -11.19
C ARG A 185 13.85 -26.73 -10.66
N GLN A 186 13.41 -27.13 -9.46
CA GLN A 186 13.72 -28.46 -8.91
C GLN A 186 13.17 -29.59 -9.79
N VAL A 187 11.96 -29.42 -10.35
CA VAL A 187 11.38 -30.38 -11.30
C VAL A 187 12.17 -30.44 -12.61
N HIS A 188 12.54 -29.28 -13.17
CA HIS A 188 13.38 -29.20 -14.38
C HIS A 188 14.77 -29.80 -14.19
N GLU A 189 15.36 -29.69 -13.00
CA GLU A 189 16.60 -30.37 -12.65
C GLU A 189 16.43 -31.90 -12.73
N GLY A 190 15.31 -32.41 -12.20
CA GLY A 190 14.97 -33.83 -12.30
C GLY A 190 14.76 -34.32 -13.75
N LEU A 191 14.14 -33.51 -14.60
CA LEU A 191 13.98 -33.75 -16.04
C LEU A 191 15.34 -33.77 -16.76
N TYR A 192 16.21 -32.80 -16.47
CA TYR A 192 17.55 -32.72 -17.03
C TYR A 192 18.38 -33.96 -16.67
N GLN A 193 18.39 -34.37 -15.40
CA GLN A 193 19.08 -35.58 -14.95
C GLN A 193 18.53 -36.86 -15.60
N THR A 194 17.21 -36.92 -15.80
CA THR A 194 16.55 -38.05 -16.49
C THR A 194 16.98 -38.12 -17.96
N ALA A 195 17.01 -36.97 -18.65
CA ALA A 195 17.46 -36.88 -20.05
C ALA A 195 18.96 -37.18 -20.21
N ALA A 196 19.80 -36.77 -19.25
CA ALA A 196 21.22 -37.10 -19.23
C ALA A 196 21.43 -38.63 -19.10
N THR A 197 20.69 -39.27 -18.19
CA THR A 197 20.73 -40.73 -18.01
C THR A 197 20.28 -41.48 -19.27
N LEU A 198 19.21 -40.99 -19.93
CA LEU A 198 18.73 -41.50 -21.21
C LEU A 198 19.81 -41.43 -22.30
N LEU A 199 20.49 -40.30 -22.41
CA LEU A 199 21.55 -40.08 -23.40
C LEU A 199 22.75 -40.99 -23.14
N GLU A 200 23.21 -41.12 -21.89
CA GLU A 200 24.31 -42.03 -21.53
C GLU A 200 23.98 -43.48 -21.90
N PHE A 201 22.74 -43.92 -21.65
CA PHE A 201 22.30 -45.25 -22.05
C PHE A 201 22.24 -45.40 -23.58
N ALA A 202 21.70 -44.41 -24.30
CA ALA A 202 21.69 -44.40 -25.76
C ALA A 202 23.10 -44.49 -26.36
N GLN A 203 24.09 -43.79 -25.79
CA GLN A 203 25.50 -43.87 -26.19
C GLN A 203 26.04 -45.31 -26.07
N GLN A 204 25.72 -46.01 -24.97
CA GLN A 204 26.15 -47.40 -24.78
C GLN A 204 25.50 -48.36 -25.77
N VAL A 205 24.19 -48.21 -26.03
CA VAL A 205 23.45 -49.04 -26.98
C VAL A 205 23.95 -48.80 -28.41
N GLN A 206 24.23 -47.55 -28.78
CA GLN A 206 24.83 -47.19 -30.07
C GLN A 206 26.25 -47.74 -30.22
N ALA A 207 27.09 -47.64 -29.18
CA ALA A 207 28.44 -48.22 -29.19
C ALA A 207 28.42 -49.75 -29.33
N ALA A 208 27.38 -50.41 -28.83
CA ALA A 208 27.14 -51.84 -29.03
C ALA A 208 26.59 -52.19 -30.44
N GLY A 209 26.31 -51.19 -31.29
CA GLY A 209 25.78 -51.37 -32.64
C GLY A 209 24.27 -51.63 -32.71
N ASN A 210 23.55 -51.44 -31.60
CA ASN A 210 22.12 -51.76 -31.47
C ASN A 210 21.20 -50.54 -31.64
N MET A 211 21.74 -49.38 -32.02
CA MET A 211 20.98 -48.15 -32.25
C MET A 211 21.53 -47.42 -33.49
N ASN A 212 20.64 -46.93 -34.34
CA ASN A 212 21.02 -46.14 -35.51
C ASN A 212 21.29 -44.66 -35.13
N GLU A 213 21.88 -43.89 -36.04
CA GLU A 213 22.21 -42.49 -35.80
C GLU A 213 20.96 -41.62 -35.56
N LEU A 214 19.85 -41.87 -36.26
CA LEU A 214 18.62 -41.10 -36.11
C LEU A 214 18.04 -41.23 -34.69
N ASP A 215 17.94 -42.46 -34.18
CA ASP A 215 17.42 -42.74 -32.84
C ASP A 215 18.33 -42.16 -31.76
N PHE A 216 19.66 -42.20 -31.97
CA PHE A 216 20.61 -41.57 -31.07
C PHE A 216 20.43 -40.04 -31.00
N LEU A 217 20.28 -39.38 -32.17
CA LEU A 217 20.08 -37.94 -32.27
C LEU A 217 18.79 -37.47 -31.57
N VAL A 218 17.75 -38.32 -31.48
CA VAL A 218 16.55 -38.01 -30.69
C VAL A 218 16.90 -37.80 -29.22
N TYR A 219 17.70 -38.67 -28.60
CA TYR A 219 18.09 -38.51 -27.20
C TYR A 219 19.07 -37.35 -26.98
N GLU A 220 19.96 -37.10 -27.95
CA GLU A 220 20.87 -35.95 -27.88
C GLU A 220 20.11 -34.62 -27.94
N THR A 221 19.11 -34.51 -28.84
CA THR A 221 18.28 -33.31 -28.97
C THR A 221 17.38 -33.10 -27.76
N GLU A 222 16.84 -34.17 -27.16
CA GLU A 222 16.04 -34.10 -25.94
C GLU A 222 16.86 -33.67 -24.72
N HIS A 223 18.06 -34.23 -24.51
CA HIS A 223 18.97 -33.76 -23.47
C HIS A 223 19.32 -32.26 -23.65
N ALA A 224 19.60 -31.83 -24.89
CA ALA A 224 19.85 -30.42 -25.18
C ALA A 224 18.61 -29.53 -24.93
N ARG A 225 17.40 -30.05 -25.13
CA ARG A 225 16.14 -29.36 -24.83
C ARG A 225 15.96 -29.19 -23.31
N GLN A 226 16.14 -30.26 -22.53
CA GLN A 226 16.00 -30.19 -21.07
C GLN A 226 17.08 -29.33 -20.43
N HIS A 227 18.30 -29.32 -20.97
CA HIS A 227 19.32 -28.36 -20.55
C HIS A 227 18.87 -26.91 -20.73
N ARG A 228 18.27 -26.56 -21.88
CA ARG A 228 17.72 -25.21 -22.10
C ARG A 228 16.55 -24.90 -21.16
N ALA A 229 15.67 -25.87 -20.92
CA ALA A 229 14.54 -25.71 -20.00
C ALA A 229 15.02 -25.43 -18.56
N LEU A 230 16.01 -26.17 -18.07
CA LEU A 230 16.62 -25.91 -16.76
C LEU A 230 17.28 -24.52 -16.69
N HIS A 231 18.01 -24.11 -17.72
CA HIS A 231 18.56 -22.74 -17.77
C HIS A 231 17.48 -21.66 -17.70
N MET A 232 16.36 -21.86 -18.39
CA MET A 232 15.21 -20.94 -18.29
C MET A 232 14.58 -20.95 -16.90
N ALA A 233 14.46 -22.12 -16.27
CA ALA A 233 13.92 -22.24 -14.92
C ALA A 233 14.82 -21.57 -13.87
N ASN A 234 16.14 -21.71 -13.99
CA ASN A 234 17.12 -20.99 -13.15
C ASN A 234 16.92 -19.48 -13.27
N LEU A 235 16.85 -18.97 -14.50
CA LEU A 235 16.63 -17.54 -14.75
C LEU A 235 15.27 -17.06 -14.19
N SER A 236 14.22 -17.89 -14.32
CA SER A 236 12.90 -17.58 -13.79
C SER A 236 12.90 -17.46 -12.27
N GLU A 237 13.60 -18.35 -11.56
CA GLU A 237 13.78 -18.25 -10.10
C GLU A 237 14.56 -16.97 -9.74
N ASP A 238 15.68 -16.70 -10.41
CA ASP A 238 16.50 -15.50 -10.15
C ASP A 238 15.70 -14.20 -10.33
N ILE A 239 14.89 -14.11 -11.39
CA ILE A 239 14.02 -12.96 -11.65
C ILE A 239 12.96 -12.83 -10.56
N ALA A 240 12.26 -13.91 -10.21
CA ALA A 240 11.20 -13.86 -9.20
C ALA A 240 11.73 -13.50 -7.81
N ILE A 241 12.92 -13.99 -7.43
CA ILE A 241 13.60 -13.61 -6.19
C ILE A 241 14.02 -12.14 -6.25
N SER A 242 14.57 -11.67 -7.38
CA SER A 242 14.96 -10.27 -7.52
C SER A 242 13.76 -9.31 -7.45
N GLU A 243 12.62 -9.67 -8.01
CA GLU A 243 11.38 -8.88 -7.92
C GLU A 243 10.89 -8.79 -6.47
N LEU A 244 10.91 -9.91 -5.74
CA LEU A 244 10.60 -9.94 -4.31
C LEU A 244 11.58 -9.07 -3.50
N GLN A 245 12.89 -9.22 -3.73
CA GLN A 245 13.91 -8.40 -3.05
C GLN A 245 13.69 -6.91 -3.29
N ALA A 246 13.41 -6.51 -4.54
CA ALA A 246 13.15 -5.13 -4.89
C ALA A 246 11.92 -4.56 -4.16
N LEU A 247 10.82 -5.31 -4.09
CA LEU A 247 9.63 -4.91 -3.34
C LEU A 247 9.94 -4.74 -1.85
N LEU A 248 10.80 -5.58 -1.28
CA LEU A 248 11.13 -5.56 0.15
C LEU A 248 12.24 -4.57 0.53
N GLY A 249 12.82 -3.87 -0.45
CA GLY A 249 13.95 -2.95 -0.24
C GLY A 249 15.26 -3.66 0.13
N LEU A 250 15.39 -4.94 -0.23
CA LEU A 250 16.61 -5.72 -0.01
C LEU A 250 17.63 -5.48 -1.11
N LEU A 251 18.91 -5.55 -0.74
CA LEU A 251 20.02 -5.56 -1.69
C LEU A 251 20.13 -6.95 -2.37
N PRO A 252 20.69 -7.04 -3.59
CA PRO A 252 20.78 -8.31 -4.31
C PRO A 252 21.55 -9.43 -3.58
N ASP A 253 22.50 -9.07 -2.72
CA ASP A 253 23.29 -9.99 -1.91
C ASP A 253 22.53 -10.51 -0.66
N GLN A 254 21.38 -9.94 -0.35
CA GLN A 254 20.52 -10.33 0.77
C GLN A 254 19.45 -11.30 0.28
N GLN A 255 19.80 -12.58 0.23
CA GLN A 255 18.89 -13.62 -0.23
C GLN A 255 18.02 -14.16 0.90
N PRO A 256 16.68 -14.10 0.77
CA PRO A 256 15.79 -14.72 1.72
C PRO A 256 15.78 -16.25 1.59
N GLU A 257 15.67 -16.93 2.73
CA GLU A 257 15.42 -18.36 2.80
C GLU A 257 13.91 -18.61 2.62
N LEU A 258 13.55 -19.02 1.41
CA LEU A 258 12.19 -19.41 1.00
C LEU A 258 12.01 -20.93 1.09
N PRO A 259 10.78 -21.43 1.33
CA PRO A 259 10.49 -22.86 1.28
C PRO A 259 10.73 -23.45 -0.12
N ASP A 260 10.95 -24.76 -0.19
CA ASP A 260 11.17 -25.49 -1.44
C ASP A 260 9.90 -25.71 -2.27
N SER A 261 8.72 -25.61 -1.65
CA SER A 261 7.43 -25.88 -2.30
C SER A 261 6.33 -24.96 -1.80
N LEU A 262 5.36 -24.70 -2.68
CA LEU A 262 4.13 -24.04 -2.30
C LEU A 262 3.35 -24.86 -1.25
N PRO A 263 2.57 -24.22 -0.36
CA PRO A 263 1.68 -24.96 0.53
C PRO A 263 0.60 -25.68 -0.28
N GLU A 264 0.20 -26.87 0.18
CA GLU A 264 -0.83 -27.66 -0.48
C GLU A 264 -2.19 -26.92 -0.51
N VAL A 265 -2.93 -27.12 -1.59
CA VAL A 265 -4.31 -26.60 -1.69
C VAL A 265 -5.23 -27.32 -0.70
N PRO A 266 -6.20 -26.63 -0.10
CA PRO A 266 -7.16 -27.26 0.79
C PRO A 266 -8.09 -28.23 0.06
N ASN A 267 -8.70 -29.14 0.82
CA ASN A 267 -9.71 -30.03 0.28
C ASN A 267 -11.02 -29.28 0.06
N LEU A 268 -11.55 -29.31 -1.17
CA LEU A 268 -12.86 -28.76 -1.54
C LEU A 268 -13.96 -29.11 -0.51
N ASP A 269 -14.03 -30.37 -0.06
CA ASP A 269 -15.01 -30.83 0.94
C ASP A 269 -14.88 -30.17 2.31
N SER A 270 -13.69 -29.66 2.65
CA SER A 270 -13.38 -29.01 3.92
C SER A 270 -13.51 -27.49 3.87
N MET A 271 -13.67 -26.91 2.67
CA MET A 271 -13.78 -25.46 2.52
C MET A 271 -15.20 -24.98 2.83
N ALA A 272 -15.29 -23.97 3.70
CA ALA A 272 -16.53 -23.22 3.84
C ALA A 272 -16.82 -22.47 2.54
N SER A 273 -18.03 -22.62 1.99
CA SER A 273 -18.45 -21.89 0.81
C SER A 273 -18.66 -20.41 1.16
N LEU A 274 -17.76 -19.55 0.67
CA LEU A 274 -17.94 -18.10 0.73
C LEU A 274 -18.76 -17.68 -0.49
N SER A 275 -19.96 -17.14 -0.28
CA SER A 275 -20.77 -16.63 -1.39
C SER A 275 -20.27 -15.26 -1.87
N THR A 276 -20.50 -14.93 -3.14
CA THR A 276 -20.19 -13.60 -3.69
C THR A 276 -20.83 -12.48 -2.86
N ASP A 277 -22.05 -12.66 -2.37
CA ASP A 277 -22.72 -11.64 -1.57
C ASP A 277 -22.11 -11.50 -0.16
N GLN A 278 -21.66 -12.60 0.46
CA GLN A 278 -20.92 -12.54 1.73
C GLN A 278 -19.58 -11.82 1.55
N ALA A 279 -18.82 -12.16 0.51
CA ALA A 279 -17.56 -11.48 0.18
C ALA A 279 -17.77 -9.99 -0.16
N MET A 280 -18.85 -9.65 -0.87
CA MET A 280 -19.21 -8.25 -1.15
C MET A 280 -19.57 -7.47 0.13
N ASN A 281 -20.20 -8.11 1.11
CA ASN A 281 -20.49 -7.47 2.39
C ASN A 281 -19.21 -7.17 3.18
N LEU A 282 -18.21 -8.05 3.11
CA LEU A 282 -16.88 -7.81 3.68
C LEU A 282 -16.17 -6.68 2.94
N ALA A 283 -16.15 -6.70 1.60
CA ALA A 283 -15.56 -5.64 0.79
C ALA A 283 -16.19 -4.27 1.08
N ALA A 284 -17.52 -4.19 1.22
CA ALA A 284 -18.20 -2.95 1.56
C ALA A 284 -17.77 -2.36 2.92
N GLN A 285 -17.28 -3.19 3.84
CA GLN A 285 -16.83 -2.78 5.18
C GLN A 285 -15.33 -2.50 5.24
N HIS A 286 -14.53 -3.29 4.54
CA HIS A 286 -13.07 -3.32 4.72
C HIS A 286 -12.28 -2.79 3.53
N GLN A 287 -12.81 -2.84 2.30
CA GLN A 287 -12.09 -2.41 1.09
C GLN A 287 -11.72 -0.92 1.17
N PRO A 288 -10.40 -0.59 1.20
CA PRO A 288 -9.95 0.79 1.35
C PRO A 288 -10.44 1.69 0.21
N ARG A 289 -10.37 1.24 -1.05
CA ARG A 289 -10.88 1.98 -2.23
C ARG A 289 -12.31 2.48 -2.08
N LEU A 290 -13.24 1.60 -1.70
CA LEU A 290 -14.64 2.00 -1.52
C LEU A 290 -14.79 2.98 -0.36
N ARG A 291 -14.03 2.80 0.72
CA ARG A 291 -14.03 3.72 1.86
C ARG A 291 -13.46 5.09 1.46
N LEU A 292 -12.38 5.13 0.68
CA LEU A 292 -11.77 6.33 0.13
C LEU A 292 -12.77 7.12 -0.72
N LEU A 293 -13.49 6.46 -1.63
CA LEU A 293 -14.47 7.14 -2.49
C LEU A 293 -15.66 7.69 -1.68
N ASN A 294 -16.15 6.93 -0.70
CA ASN A 294 -17.19 7.42 0.22
C ASN A 294 -16.68 8.56 1.11
N GLY A 295 -15.43 8.49 1.59
CA GLY A 295 -14.76 9.55 2.32
C GLY A 295 -14.61 10.82 1.50
N SER A 296 -14.22 10.69 0.23
CA SER A 296 -14.09 11.78 -0.73
C SER A 296 -15.45 12.44 -1.00
N LEU A 297 -16.52 11.65 -1.07
CA LEU A 297 -17.88 12.19 -1.17
C LEU A 297 -18.25 13.02 0.08
N ASN A 298 -17.91 12.54 1.28
CA ASN A 298 -18.10 13.26 2.53
C ASN A 298 -17.25 14.54 2.61
N GLN A 299 -16.03 14.51 2.10
CA GLN A 299 -15.14 15.66 1.98
C GLN A 299 -15.77 16.74 1.07
N GLN A 300 -16.42 16.36 -0.04
CA GLN A 300 -17.14 17.32 -0.89
C GLN A 300 -18.32 17.98 -0.15
N PHE A 301 -19.04 17.26 0.71
CA PHE A 301 -20.07 17.88 1.57
C PHE A 301 -19.46 18.87 2.59
N ALA A 302 -18.29 18.56 3.16
CA ALA A 302 -17.58 19.49 4.04
C ALA A 302 -17.10 20.74 3.28
N ARG A 303 -16.57 20.56 2.07
CA ARG A 303 -16.19 21.65 1.16
C ARG A 303 -17.38 22.53 0.81
N GLU A 304 -18.54 21.96 0.51
CA GLU A 304 -19.78 22.70 0.25
C GLU A 304 -20.19 23.56 1.46
N ARG A 305 -20.15 22.99 2.67
CA ARG A 305 -20.46 23.74 3.91
C ARG A 305 -19.50 24.91 4.11
N LEU A 306 -18.20 24.70 3.87
CA LEU A 306 -17.20 25.76 3.97
C LEU A 306 -17.47 26.89 2.96
N ILE A 307 -17.67 26.55 1.68
CA ILE A 307 -17.99 27.54 0.64
C ILE A 307 -19.24 28.35 1.03
N ARG A 308 -20.32 27.67 1.44
CA ARG A 308 -21.56 28.36 1.85
C ARG A 308 -21.37 29.27 3.06
N ARG A 309 -20.49 28.93 3.99
CA ARG A 309 -20.15 29.80 5.13
C ARG A 309 -19.27 30.96 4.71
N GLN A 310 -18.23 30.72 3.93
CA GLN A 310 -17.30 31.76 3.47
C GLN A 310 -18.01 32.83 2.63
N TYR A 311 -18.80 32.43 1.64
CA TYR A 311 -19.52 33.35 0.75
C TYR A 311 -20.87 33.81 1.31
N GLY A 312 -21.39 33.14 2.35
CA GLY A 312 -22.61 33.56 3.05
C GLY A 312 -22.35 34.55 4.20
N LEU A 313 -21.09 34.67 4.63
CA LEU A 313 -20.64 35.68 5.58
C LEU A 313 -20.13 36.92 4.83
N LEU A 314 -20.16 38.06 5.52
CA LEU A 314 -19.37 39.23 5.13
C LEU A 314 -17.92 38.90 5.51
N ASP A 315 -17.00 38.92 4.55
CA ASP A 315 -15.59 38.77 4.86
C ASP A 315 -15.14 40.05 5.57
N GLY A 316 -14.94 39.99 6.89
CA GLY A 316 -14.78 41.17 7.72
C GLY A 316 -13.54 41.08 8.60
N ALA A 317 -12.83 42.19 8.72
CA ALA A 317 -11.74 42.35 9.68
C ALA A 317 -12.03 43.51 10.64
N ILE A 318 -11.60 43.35 11.88
CA ILE A 318 -11.57 44.46 12.84
C ILE A 318 -10.12 44.92 12.94
N GLN A 319 -9.90 46.21 12.70
CA GLN A 319 -8.61 46.85 12.82
C GLN A 319 -8.60 47.76 14.05
N LEU A 320 -7.59 47.61 14.90
CA LEU A 320 -7.33 48.46 16.05
C LEU A 320 -6.00 49.19 15.81
N GLY A 321 -6.05 50.50 15.61
CA GLY A 321 -4.89 51.34 15.32
C GLY A 321 -4.57 52.32 16.45
N ALA A 322 -3.29 52.55 16.71
CA ALA A 322 -2.80 53.61 17.58
C ALA A 322 -1.84 54.51 16.79
N GLU A 323 -2.06 55.80 16.88
CA GLU A 323 -1.33 56.81 16.13
C GLU A 323 -0.64 57.76 17.12
N ARG A 324 0.62 58.10 16.85
CA ARG A 324 1.39 59.04 17.65
C ARG A 324 2.08 60.08 16.77
N GLU A 325 1.72 61.33 16.97
CA GLU A 325 2.37 62.48 16.31
C GLU A 325 3.62 62.95 17.09
N SER A 326 4.58 63.54 16.37
CA SER A 326 5.77 64.21 16.95
C SER A 326 5.42 65.36 17.92
N SER A 327 4.20 65.91 17.81
CA SER A 327 3.62 66.91 18.73
C SER A 327 3.31 66.34 20.14
N GLY A 328 3.35 65.02 20.32
CA GLY A 328 3.05 64.33 21.57
C GLY A 328 1.60 63.83 21.71
N GLU A 329 0.74 64.14 20.74
CA GLU A 329 -0.66 63.70 20.75
C GLU A 329 -0.76 62.20 20.42
N ARG A 330 -1.59 61.48 21.18
CA ARG A 330 -1.86 60.04 20.99
C ARG A 330 -3.32 59.88 20.61
N ARG A 331 -3.60 59.22 19.49
CA ARG A 331 -4.95 58.89 19.05
C ARG A 331 -5.10 57.37 18.95
N LEU A 332 -6.26 56.87 19.37
CA LEU A 332 -6.65 55.47 19.21
C LEU A 332 -7.79 55.42 18.21
N ALA A 333 -7.64 54.64 17.15
CA ALA A 333 -8.62 54.43 16.10
C ALA A 333 -9.12 52.97 16.14
N LEU A 334 -10.42 52.79 16.02
CA LEU A 334 -11.05 51.48 15.81
C LEU A 334 -11.73 51.53 14.44
N GLY A 335 -11.31 50.66 13.54
CA GLY A 335 -11.87 50.48 12.21
C GLY A 335 -12.46 49.08 12.05
N ALA A 336 -13.44 48.95 11.16
CA ALA A 336 -13.92 47.65 10.70
C ALA A 336 -13.99 47.71 9.17
N SER A 337 -13.41 46.71 8.51
CA SER A 337 -13.53 46.50 7.06
C SER A 337 -14.43 45.30 6.82
N PHE A 338 -15.22 45.35 5.75
CA PHE A 338 -15.99 44.19 5.30
C PHE A 338 -16.09 44.19 3.78
N GLU A 339 -15.97 43.01 3.19
CA GLU A 339 -16.18 42.74 1.78
C GLU A 339 -17.53 42.05 1.58
N LEU A 340 -18.31 42.59 0.64
CA LEU A 340 -19.62 42.05 0.30
C LEU A 340 -19.53 41.32 -1.06
N PRO A 341 -19.66 39.97 -1.08
CA PRO A 341 -19.60 39.20 -2.32
C PRO A 341 -20.85 39.43 -3.19
N LEU A 342 -20.80 40.41 -4.10
CA LEU A 342 -21.91 40.74 -5.00
C LEU A 342 -21.88 39.92 -6.30
N PHE A 343 -20.70 39.75 -6.90
CA PHE A 343 -20.50 39.09 -8.19
C PHE A 343 -20.12 37.62 -8.05
N ASP A 344 -19.17 37.32 -7.17
CA ASP A 344 -18.78 35.95 -6.84
C ASP A 344 -19.35 35.56 -5.48
N ARG A 345 -20.41 34.75 -5.50
CA ARG A 345 -21.06 34.15 -4.33
C ARG A 345 -20.65 32.69 -4.15
N GLY A 346 -19.55 32.27 -4.77
CA GLY A 346 -19.07 30.89 -4.78
C GLY A 346 -19.85 29.99 -5.74
N GLN A 347 -20.66 30.52 -6.66
CA GLN A 347 -21.46 29.70 -7.58
C GLN A 347 -20.60 28.78 -8.46
N ALA A 348 -19.40 29.23 -8.86
CA ALA A 348 -18.46 28.41 -9.63
C ALA A 348 -17.92 27.25 -8.79
N HIS A 349 -17.52 27.51 -7.54
CA HIS A 349 -17.04 26.48 -6.62
C HIS A 349 -18.14 25.49 -6.22
N LEU A 350 -19.39 25.94 -6.09
CA LEU A 350 -20.53 25.04 -5.85
C LEU A 350 -20.80 24.14 -7.07
N ALA A 351 -20.72 24.68 -8.29
CA ALA A 351 -20.84 23.88 -9.51
C ALA A 351 -19.70 22.85 -9.64
N GLU A 352 -18.47 23.22 -9.25
CA GLU A 352 -17.33 22.30 -9.18
C GLU A 352 -17.57 21.15 -8.19
N VAL A 353 -18.08 21.46 -6.99
CA VAL A 353 -18.44 20.45 -5.99
C VAL A 353 -19.56 19.54 -6.49
N GLU A 354 -20.59 20.07 -7.15
CA GLU A 354 -21.67 19.26 -7.72
C GLU A 354 -21.17 18.32 -8.82
N ALA A 355 -20.31 18.81 -9.71
CA ALA A 355 -19.66 17.98 -10.73
C ALA A 355 -18.74 16.91 -10.11
N ALA A 356 -17.94 17.26 -9.10
CA ALA A 356 -17.09 16.31 -8.39
C ALA A 356 -17.91 15.20 -7.69
N ARG A 357 -19.04 15.56 -7.08
CA ARG A 357 -19.95 14.61 -6.43
C ARG A 357 -20.58 13.64 -7.44
N SER A 358 -21.04 14.13 -8.60
CA SER A 358 -21.60 13.25 -9.63
C SER A 358 -20.55 12.28 -10.19
N ALA A 359 -19.32 12.75 -10.40
CA ALA A 359 -18.20 11.90 -10.79
C ALA A 359 -17.87 10.84 -9.73
N LEU A 360 -17.81 11.21 -8.44
CA LEU A 360 -17.55 10.29 -7.34
C LEU A 360 -18.63 9.21 -7.21
N LEU A 361 -19.91 9.57 -7.36
CA LEU A 361 -21.00 8.59 -7.34
C LEU A 361 -20.86 7.56 -8.48
N ALA A 362 -20.53 8.00 -9.69
CA ALA A 362 -20.27 7.10 -10.81
C ALA A 362 -19.06 6.20 -10.54
N GLN A 363 -17.99 6.73 -9.94
CA GLN A 363 -16.80 5.94 -9.56
C GLN A 363 -17.12 4.90 -8.48
N ILE A 364 -17.98 5.23 -7.50
CA ILE A 364 -18.43 4.28 -6.46
C ILE A 364 -19.20 3.13 -7.10
N GLU A 365 -20.14 3.42 -8.00
CA GLU A 365 -20.89 2.38 -8.72
C GLU A 365 -19.97 1.51 -9.58
N GLN A 366 -19.06 2.12 -10.34
CA GLN A 366 -18.09 1.39 -11.15
C GLN A 366 -17.21 0.48 -10.27
N THR A 367 -16.67 1.00 -9.17
CA THR A 367 -15.80 0.24 -8.25
C THR A 367 -16.57 -0.92 -7.63
N ARG A 368 -17.84 -0.71 -7.23
CA ARG A 368 -18.69 -1.78 -6.70
C ARG A 368 -18.94 -2.88 -7.72
N ASN A 369 -19.21 -2.49 -8.97
CA ASN A 369 -19.43 -3.45 -10.06
C ASN A 369 -18.15 -4.23 -10.36
N THR A 370 -17.01 -3.56 -10.50
CA THR A 370 -15.71 -4.22 -10.71
C THR A 370 -15.37 -5.17 -9.57
N THR A 371 -15.50 -4.72 -8.31
CA THR A 371 -15.25 -5.55 -7.10
C THR A 371 -16.11 -6.82 -7.12
N ARG A 372 -17.40 -6.71 -7.47
CA ARG A 372 -18.29 -7.88 -7.57
C ARG A 372 -17.84 -8.87 -8.65
N HIS A 373 -17.40 -8.37 -9.81
CA HIS A 373 -16.86 -9.22 -10.87
C HIS A 373 -15.55 -9.87 -10.43
N SER A 374 -14.62 -9.12 -9.85
CA SER A 374 -13.33 -9.62 -9.36
C SER A 374 -13.52 -10.72 -8.30
N ILE A 375 -14.41 -10.53 -7.33
CA ILE A 375 -14.76 -11.56 -6.34
C ILE A 375 -15.32 -12.81 -7.03
N THR A 376 -16.25 -12.63 -7.97
CA THR A 376 -16.87 -13.77 -8.66
C THR A 376 -15.83 -14.56 -9.45
N GLN A 377 -14.93 -13.87 -10.17
CA GLN A 377 -13.84 -14.48 -10.92
C GLN A 377 -12.84 -15.16 -10.00
N ALA A 378 -12.45 -14.53 -8.88
CA ALA A 378 -11.54 -15.12 -7.91
C ALA A 378 -12.11 -16.41 -7.30
N LEU A 379 -13.39 -16.42 -6.91
CA LEU A 379 -14.06 -17.62 -6.39
C LEU A 379 -14.15 -18.74 -7.45
N MET A 380 -14.50 -18.41 -8.69
CA MET A 380 -14.52 -19.38 -9.79
C MET A 380 -13.13 -19.96 -10.09
N SER A 381 -12.12 -19.09 -10.17
CA SER A 381 -10.73 -19.51 -10.41
C SER A 381 -10.20 -20.36 -9.26
N GLN A 382 -10.54 -20.00 -8.02
CA GLN A 382 -10.17 -20.76 -6.84
C GLN A 382 -10.74 -22.17 -6.89
N GLN A 383 -12.04 -22.29 -7.15
CA GLN A 383 -12.70 -23.58 -7.24
C GLN A 383 -12.10 -24.45 -8.35
N ALA A 384 -11.94 -23.90 -9.56
CA ALA A 384 -11.34 -24.61 -10.68
C ALA A 384 -9.90 -25.06 -10.38
N ALA A 385 -9.09 -24.19 -9.77
CA ALA A 385 -7.71 -24.51 -9.42
C ALA A 385 -7.62 -25.65 -8.38
N ILE A 386 -8.52 -25.69 -7.39
CA ILE A 386 -8.60 -26.80 -6.42
C ILE A 386 -8.96 -28.09 -7.13
N GLU A 387 -10.01 -28.08 -7.97
CA GLU A 387 -10.47 -29.28 -8.68
C GLU A 387 -9.35 -29.86 -9.56
N LEU A 388 -8.65 -29.00 -10.31
CA LEU A 388 -7.54 -29.41 -11.17
C LEU A 388 -6.32 -29.91 -10.36
N ALA A 389 -5.90 -29.18 -9.32
CA ALA A 389 -4.79 -29.60 -8.46
C ALA A 389 -5.08 -30.94 -7.76
N GLN A 390 -6.33 -31.17 -7.34
CA GLN A 390 -6.75 -32.44 -6.76
C GLN A 390 -6.82 -33.56 -7.77
N GLN A 391 -7.29 -33.31 -8.98
CA GLN A 391 -7.28 -34.31 -10.05
C GLN A 391 -5.86 -34.78 -10.32
N VAL A 392 -4.91 -33.84 -10.51
CA VAL A 392 -3.52 -34.18 -10.77
C VAL A 392 -2.88 -34.93 -9.59
N SER A 393 -3.07 -34.44 -8.36
CA SER A 393 -2.43 -35.05 -7.17
C SER A 393 -3.04 -36.39 -6.73
N ARG A 394 -4.35 -36.56 -6.84
CA ARG A 394 -5.06 -37.76 -6.35
C ARG A 394 -5.29 -38.81 -7.42
N GLU A 395 -5.32 -38.42 -8.68
CA GLU A 395 -5.60 -39.33 -9.79
C GLU A 395 -4.40 -39.52 -10.69
N ASP A 396 -3.90 -38.44 -11.30
CA ASP A 396 -2.93 -38.55 -12.40
C ASP A 396 -1.54 -38.94 -11.92
N LEU A 397 -1.02 -38.29 -10.87
CA LEU A 397 0.27 -38.65 -10.27
C LEU A 397 0.30 -40.12 -9.79
N PRO A 398 -0.68 -40.62 -9.01
CA PRO A 398 -0.75 -42.04 -8.66
C PRO A 398 -0.89 -42.98 -9.87
N ARG A 399 -1.61 -42.58 -10.93
CA ARG A 399 -1.70 -43.37 -12.18
C ARG A 399 -0.34 -43.47 -12.86
N HIS A 400 0.38 -42.37 -13.02
CA HIS A 400 1.72 -42.37 -13.63
C HIS A 400 2.73 -43.17 -12.79
N GLN A 401 2.68 -43.04 -11.46
CA GLN A 401 3.48 -43.86 -10.54
C GLN A 401 3.16 -45.35 -10.72
N ARG A 402 1.87 -45.71 -10.79
CA ARG A 402 1.45 -47.10 -11.00
C ARG A 402 1.88 -47.63 -12.37
N MET A 403 1.82 -46.81 -13.41
CA MET A 403 2.32 -47.16 -14.74
C MET A 403 3.83 -47.45 -14.72
N LEU A 404 4.61 -46.62 -14.01
CA LEU A 404 6.05 -46.82 -13.83
C LEU A 404 6.34 -48.12 -13.06
N GLU A 405 5.61 -48.39 -11.97
CA GLU A 405 5.74 -49.65 -11.21
C GLU A 405 5.46 -50.89 -12.08
N LEU A 406 4.39 -50.87 -12.86
CA LEU A 406 4.05 -51.97 -13.77
C LEU A 406 5.09 -52.13 -14.88
N ALA A 407 5.57 -51.02 -15.44
CA ALA A 407 6.63 -51.04 -16.44
C ALA A 407 7.95 -51.59 -15.87
N LEU A 408 8.28 -51.28 -14.61
CA LEU A 408 9.42 -51.87 -13.90
C LEU A 408 9.27 -53.38 -13.72
N GLN A 409 8.05 -53.86 -13.45
CA GLN A 409 7.77 -55.30 -13.41
C GLN A 409 8.00 -55.94 -14.78
N GLU A 410 7.45 -55.37 -15.85
CA GLU A 410 7.65 -55.85 -17.23
C GLU A 410 9.13 -55.85 -17.64
N TYR A 411 9.86 -54.80 -17.27
CA TYR A 411 11.31 -54.70 -17.49
C TYR A 411 12.06 -55.84 -16.81
N ASN A 412 11.75 -56.16 -15.55
CA ASN A 412 12.37 -57.27 -14.81
C ASN A 412 12.11 -58.64 -15.45
N PHE A 413 10.99 -58.79 -16.17
CA PHE A 413 10.67 -59.99 -16.96
C PHE A 413 11.16 -59.91 -18.41
N MET A 414 11.97 -58.91 -18.77
CA MET A 414 12.48 -58.66 -20.13
C MET A 414 11.37 -58.43 -21.18
N LEU A 415 10.20 -57.95 -20.75
CA LEU A 415 9.04 -57.68 -21.61
C LEU A 415 8.95 -56.20 -22.05
N ARG A 416 9.73 -55.32 -21.44
CA ARG A 416 9.77 -53.88 -21.75
C ARG A 416 11.20 -53.36 -21.75
N ASP A 417 11.47 -52.36 -22.59
CA ASP A 417 12.77 -51.72 -22.69
C ASP A 417 13.02 -50.68 -21.56
N THR A 418 14.29 -50.34 -21.35
CA THR A 418 14.71 -49.37 -20.33
C THR A 418 14.33 -47.92 -20.68
N PHE A 419 14.30 -47.56 -21.97
CA PHE A 419 13.95 -46.21 -22.42
C PHE A 419 12.50 -45.84 -22.03
N SER A 420 11.58 -46.80 -22.11
CA SER A 420 10.19 -46.68 -21.69
C SER A 420 10.04 -46.32 -20.20
N LEU A 421 10.94 -46.80 -19.33
CA LEU A 421 10.91 -46.46 -17.90
C LEU A 421 11.23 -44.99 -17.66
N LEU A 422 12.21 -44.46 -18.40
CA LEU A 422 12.66 -43.08 -18.31
C LEU A 422 11.61 -42.13 -18.91
N ILE A 423 10.94 -42.53 -20.00
CA ILE A 423 9.79 -41.79 -20.56
C ILE A 423 8.61 -41.75 -19.57
N LEU A 424 8.31 -42.86 -18.90
CA LEU A 424 7.26 -42.88 -17.87
C LEU A 424 7.61 -42.01 -16.66
N ARG A 425 8.90 -41.88 -16.34
CA ARG A 425 9.37 -40.96 -15.31
C ARG A 425 9.21 -39.50 -15.72
N GLU A 426 9.45 -39.16 -16.99
CA GLU A 426 9.18 -37.83 -17.54
C GLU A 426 7.72 -37.43 -17.36
N GLN A 427 6.77 -38.32 -17.64
CA GLN A 427 5.34 -38.07 -17.43
C GLN A 427 4.98 -37.73 -15.97
N ILE A 428 5.70 -38.28 -14.99
CA ILE A 428 5.53 -37.92 -13.57
C ILE A 428 5.97 -36.49 -13.34
N PHE A 429 7.09 -36.05 -13.92
CA PHE A 429 7.58 -34.68 -13.79
C PHE A 429 6.67 -33.68 -14.51
N ASP A 430 6.14 -34.02 -15.68
CA ASP A 430 5.16 -33.19 -16.38
C ASP A 430 3.91 -32.96 -15.52
N ALA A 431 3.35 -34.04 -14.92
CA ALA A 431 2.24 -33.93 -13.97
C ALA A 431 2.60 -33.12 -12.71
N GLN A 432 3.87 -33.15 -12.26
CA GLN A 432 4.31 -32.30 -11.16
C GLN A 432 4.33 -30.81 -11.55
N LEU A 433 4.75 -30.46 -12.76
CA LEU A 433 4.69 -29.08 -13.25
C LEU A 433 3.24 -28.59 -13.33
N GLU A 434 2.32 -29.39 -13.89
CA GLU A 434 0.89 -29.07 -13.94
C GLU A 434 0.30 -28.87 -12.53
N TYR A 435 0.68 -29.72 -11.58
CA TYR A 435 0.26 -29.56 -10.18
C TYR A 435 0.72 -28.24 -9.56
N ILE A 436 1.98 -27.85 -9.81
CA ILE A 436 2.53 -26.58 -9.31
C ILE A 436 1.76 -25.39 -9.92
N GLU A 437 1.49 -25.42 -11.22
CA GLU A 437 0.72 -24.37 -11.91
C GLU A 437 -0.68 -24.20 -11.31
N HIS A 438 -1.40 -25.30 -11.09
CA HIS A 438 -2.74 -25.25 -10.48
C HIS A 438 -2.69 -24.79 -9.02
N THR A 439 -1.68 -25.19 -8.26
CA THR A 439 -1.47 -24.75 -6.88
C THR A 439 -1.18 -23.26 -6.82
N LEU A 440 -0.32 -22.75 -7.70
CA LEU A 440 -0.03 -21.31 -7.81
C LEU A 440 -1.28 -20.51 -8.19
N ALA A 441 -2.05 -20.99 -9.17
CA ALA A 441 -3.31 -20.35 -9.58
C ALA A 441 -4.32 -20.25 -8.43
N TYR A 442 -4.42 -21.28 -7.58
CA TYR A 442 -5.22 -21.23 -6.36
C TYR A 442 -4.75 -20.13 -5.41
N TRP A 443 -3.45 -20.05 -5.14
CA TRP A 443 -2.90 -19.08 -4.19
C TRP A 443 -3.01 -17.63 -4.68
N HIS A 444 -2.88 -17.37 -5.98
CA HIS A 444 -3.18 -16.07 -6.57
C HIS A 444 -4.66 -15.73 -6.47
N ALA A 445 -5.57 -16.66 -6.77
CA ALA A 445 -7.00 -16.42 -6.63
C ALA A 445 -7.38 -16.08 -5.17
N GLN A 446 -6.77 -16.77 -4.19
CA GLN A 446 -6.93 -16.46 -2.78
C GLN A 446 -6.32 -15.10 -2.41
N SER A 447 -5.15 -14.75 -2.97
CA SER A 447 -4.49 -13.45 -2.78
C SER A 447 -5.38 -12.30 -3.26
N LEU A 448 -5.89 -12.40 -4.49
CA LEU A 448 -6.80 -11.45 -5.09
C LEU A 448 -8.09 -11.30 -4.27
N LEU A 449 -8.64 -12.40 -3.76
CA LEU A 449 -9.84 -12.36 -2.92
C LEU A 449 -9.59 -11.53 -1.65
N LEU A 450 -8.45 -11.74 -0.96
CA LEU A 450 -8.09 -10.99 0.26
C LEU A 450 -7.89 -9.50 -0.02
N SER A 451 -7.20 -9.16 -1.11
CA SER A 451 -6.98 -7.78 -1.55
C SER A 451 -8.31 -7.09 -1.88
N VAL A 452 -9.16 -7.70 -2.71
CA VAL A 452 -10.45 -7.11 -3.13
C VAL A 452 -11.43 -6.97 -1.96
N MET A 453 -11.40 -7.90 -0.98
CA MET A 453 -12.17 -7.76 0.25
C MET A 453 -11.59 -6.70 1.21
N GLY A 454 -10.32 -6.28 1.03
CA GLY A 454 -9.63 -5.34 1.90
C GLY A 454 -9.25 -5.91 3.26
N THR A 455 -9.18 -7.23 3.41
CA THR A 455 -8.89 -7.89 4.70
C THR A 455 -7.39 -8.12 4.90
N GLU A 456 -6.58 -8.01 3.87
CA GLU A 456 -5.14 -8.30 3.89
C GLU A 456 -4.38 -7.47 4.93
N ALA A 457 -4.47 -6.13 4.88
CA ALA A 457 -3.80 -5.26 5.84
C ALA A 457 -4.25 -5.51 7.30
N VAL A 458 -5.51 -5.92 7.50
CA VAL A 458 -6.05 -6.26 8.82
C VAL A 458 -5.45 -7.56 9.35
N VAL A 459 -5.33 -8.59 8.50
CA VAL A 459 -4.75 -9.88 8.89
C VAL A 459 -3.28 -9.73 9.25
N VAL A 460 -2.51 -8.99 8.46
CA VAL A 460 -1.06 -8.81 8.69
C VAL A 460 -0.79 -8.02 9.96
N THR A 461 -1.60 -6.99 10.26
CA THR A 461 -1.43 -6.17 11.47
C THR A 461 -1.91 -6.87 12.75
N GLN A 462 -2.89 -7.76 12.68
CA GLN A 462 -3.38 -8.52 13.85
C GLN A 462 -2.52 -9.73 14.24
N THR A 463 -1.74 -10.28 13.31
CA THR A 463 -0.84 -11.42 13.56
C THR A 463 0.52 -11.01 14.16
N GLY A 464 0.70 -9.72 14.49
CA GLY A 464 1.97 -9.10 14.87
C GLY A 464 2.57 -9.46 16.24
N ASP A 465 1.94 -10.32 17.04
CA ASP A 465 2.41 -10.63 18.41
C ASP A 465 3.38 -11.83 18.50
N THR A 466 3.67 -12.54 17.41
CA THR A 466 4.61 -13.68 17.43
C THR A 466 5.61 -13.59 16.27
N LEU A 467 6.77 -12.98 16.57
CA LEU A 467 8.04 -13.30 15.92
C LEU A 467 8.90 -14.09 16.90
#